data_AF-A0A938GBH6-F1
#
_entry.id   AF-A0A938GBH6-F1
#
_cell.length_a   1.000
_cell.length_b   1.000
_cell.length_c   1.000
_cell.angle_alpha   90.00
_cell.angle_beta   90.00
_cell.angle_gamma   90.00
#
_symmetry.space_group_name_H-M   'P 1'
#
loop_
_entity.id
_entity.type
_entity.pdbx_description
1 polymer ?
#
loop_
_entity_poly.entity_id
_entity_poly.type
_entity_poly.pdbx_seq_one_letter_code
_entity_poly.pdbx_strand_id
1 'polypeptide(L)'
;MIRSITVLAAGLVVGVGAYLGLYFAGTSSRREMLHSQTPELLWLKNEFNLSDAEFERVSRLHDGYLPQCTQMCARIAAKDAELKALLSQTNVLTAEIEAKLTEASQLRLECQKNMLKHFYEVSRTMKPDQGKRYLAWVQEKTFLPDHGMAGEQEAGQVHEHAAER
;
A
#
# COMPACT_ATOMS: atom_id res chain seq x y z
N MET A 1 -44.63 13.95 -38.76
CA MET A 1 -43.69 12.84 -38.50
C MET A 1 -42.22 13.24 -38.66
N ILE A 2 -41.75 13.69 -39.83
CA ILE A 2 -40.31 14.00 -40.07
C ILE A 2 -39.73 15.03 -39.10
N ARG A 3 -40.48 16.10 -38.78
CA ARG A 3 -40.04 17.18 -37.87
C ARG A 3 -39.89 16.73 -36.40
N SER A 4 -40.70 15.75 -35.98
CA SER A 4 -40.62 15.18 -34.64
C SER A 4 -39.42 14.25 -34.50
N ILE A 5 -39.10 13.49 -35.56
CA ILE A 5 -37.92 12.62 -35.61
C ILE A 5 -36.64 13.45 -35.57
N THR A 6 -36.58 14.59 -36.27
CA THR A 6 -35.39 15.46 -36.25
C THR A 6 -35.12 16.06 -34.88
N VAL A 7 -36.16 16.44 -34.12
CA VAL A 7 -36.00 16.98 -32.76
C VAL A 7 -35.52 15.91 -31.79
N LEU A 8 -36.06 14.69 -31.89
CA LEU A 8 -35.61 13.56 -31.08
C LEU A 8 -34.16 13.17 -31.39
N ALA A 9 -33.80 13.13 -32.68
CA ALA A 9 -32.43 12.83 -33.10
C ALA A 9 -31.44 13.90 -32.60
N ALA A 10 -31.80 15.18 -32.68
CA ALA A 10 -30.96 16.26 -32.17
C ALA A 10 -30.77 16.17 -30.64
N GLY A 11 -31.84 15.91 -29.89
CA GLY A 11 -31.75 15.70 -28.43
C GLY A 11 -30.87 14.52 -28.05
N LEU A 12 -30.97 13.41 -28.79
CA LEU A 12 -30.12 12.23 -28.59
C LEU A 12 -28.64 12.54 -28.86
N VAL A 13 -28.33 13.25 -29.96
CA VAL A 13 -26.95 13.62 -30.29
C VAL A 13 -26.36 14.55 -29.22
N VAL A 14 -27.12 15.53 -28.73
CA VAL A 14 -26.67 16.41 -27.64
C VAL A 14 -26.46 15.63 -26.35
N GLY A 15 -27.39 14.72 -26.00
CA GLY A 15 -27.27 13.88 -24.82
C GLY A 15 -26.05 12.96 -24.88
N VAL A 16 -25.82 12.30 -26.02
CA VAL A 16 -24.64 11.44 -26.25
C VAL A 16 -23.37 12.27 -26.24
N GLY A 17 -23.35 13.45 -26.88
CA GLY A 17 -22.20 14.35 -26.87
C GLY A 17 -21.83 14.84 -25.47
N ALA A 18 -22.82 15.25 -24.67
CA ALA A 18 -22.63 15.64 -23.28
C ALA A 18 -22.15 14.47 -22.41
N TYR A 19 -22.76 13.28 -22.58
CA TYR A 19 -22.35 12.07 -21.88
C TYR A 19 -20.91 11.68 -22.21
N LEU A 20 -20.55 11.64 -23.49
CA LEU A 20 -19.19 11.33 -23.93
C LEU A 20 -18.19 12.39 -23.42
N GLY A 21 -18.54 13.68 -23.49
CA GLY A 21 -17.70 14.75 -22.95
C GLY A 21 -17.41 14.59 -21.45
N LEU A 22 -18.46 14.37 -20.65
CA LEU A 22 -18.32 14.12 -19.21
C LEU A 22 -17.60 12.80 -18.91
N TYR A 23 -17.90 11.74 -19.67
CA TYR A 23 -17.26 10.44 -19.52
C TYR A 23 -15.76 10.54 -19.81
N PHE A 24 -15.35 11.11 -20.94
CA PHE A 24 -13.93 11.23 -21.29
C PHE A 24 -13.18 12.20 -20.38
N ALA A 25 -13.78 13.34 -19.98
CA ALA A 25 -13.13 14.28 -19.07
C ALA A 25 -13.02 13.71 -17.64
N GLY A 26 -14.05 13.01 -17.15
CA GLY A 26 -14.09 12.48 -15.79
C GLY A 26 -13.44 11.11 -15.60
N THR A 27 -13.35 10.28 -16.65
CA THR A 27 -12.81 8.91 -16.56
C THR A 27 -11.42 8.75 -17.18
N SER A 28 -10.90 9.72 -17.94
CA SER A 28 -9.55 9.64 -18.52
C SER A 28 -8.46 9.37 -17.48
N SER A 29 -8.48 10.15 -16.38
CA SER A 29 -7.55 9.96 -15.26
C SER A 29 -7.71 8.57 -14.62
N ARG A 30 -8.94 8.10 -14.36
CA ARG A 30 -9.19 6.76 -13.81
C ARG A 30 -8.80 5.63 -14.78
N ARG A 31 -8.95 5.84 -16.07
CA ARG A 31 -8.60 4.87 -17.11
C ARG A 31 -7.09 4.75 -17.25
N GLU A 32 -6.38 5.86 -17.16
CA GLU A 32 -4.91 5.87 -17.09
C GLU A 32 -4.42 5.20 -15.80
N MET A 33 -5.12 5.35 -14.67
CA MET A 33 -4.83 4.59 -13.45
C MET A 33 -4.99 3.08 -13.66
N LEU A 34 -6.08 2.64 -14.29
CA LEU A 34 -6.35 1.22 -14.58
C LEU A 34 -5.38 0.59 -15.59
N HIS A 35 -4.74 1.40 -16.44
CA HIS A 35 -3.73 0.95 -17.39
C HIS A 35 -2.30 1.06 -16.86
N SER A 36 -2.09 1.65 -15.68
CA SER A 36 -0.77 1.68 -15.06
C SER A 36 -0.39 0.30 -14.52
N GLN A 37 0.88 -0.09 -14.64
CA GLN A 37 1.37 -1.40 -14.22
C GLN A 37 1.39 -1.58 -12.68
N THR A 38 1.30 -0.48 -11.93
CA THR A 38 1.42 -0.41 -10.46
C THR A 38 0.52 0.70 -9.89
N PRO A 39 -0.82 0.51 -9.86
CA PRO A 39 -1.76 1.55 -9.41
C PRO A 39 -1.49 2.03 -7.99
N GLU A 40 -0.93 1.18 -7.14
CA GLU A 40 -0.52 1.48 -5.76
C GLU A 40 0.67 2.46 -5.67
N LEU A 41 1.40 2.69 -6.76
CA LEU A 41 2.51 3.66 -6.80
C LEU A 41 2.11 5.00 -7.44
N LEU A 42 0.89 5.13 -7.97
CA LEU A 42 0.48 6.37 -8.64
C LEU A 42 0.45 7.58 -7.71
N TRP A 43 0.13 7.38 -6.43
CA TRP A 43 0.23 8.45 -5.45
C TRP A 43 1.67 9.00 -5.35
N LEU A 44 2.67 8.12 -5.44
CA LEU A 44 4.09 8.49 -5.38
C LEU A 44 4.49 9.32 -6.60
N LYS A 45 3.99 8.94 -7.79
CA LYS A 45 4.19 9.72 -9.02
C LYS A 45 3.68 11.14 -8.86
N ASN A 46 2.46 11.29 -8.34
CA ASN A 46 1.80 12.58 -8.19
C ASN A 46 2.43 13.44 -7.08
N GLU A 47 2.71 12.86 -5.92
CA GLU A 47 3.26 13.56 -4.76
C GLU A 47 4.69 14.08 -4.99
N PHE A 48 5.52 13.27 -5.65
CA PHE A 48 6.93 13.59 -5.91
C PHE A 48 7.20 14.08 -7.32
N ASN A 49 6.15 14.37 -8.11
CA ASN A 49 6.22 14.88 -9.47
C ASN A 49 7.18 14.06 -10.36
N LEU A 50 7.06 12.75 -10.31
CA LEU A 50 7.92 11.84 -11.08
C LEU A 50 7.55 11.92 -12.56
N SER A 51 8.56 12.05 -13.42
CA SER A 51 8.38 11.80 -14.86
C SER A 51 7.99 10.35 -15.12
N ASP A 52 7.41 10.07 -16.28
CA ASP A 52 7.05 8.70 -16.68
C ASP A 52 8.24 7.74 -16.62
N ALA A 53 9.41 8.22 -17.04
CA ALA A 53 10.65 7.44 -16.98
C ALA A 53 11.14 7.18 -15.54
N GLU A 54 10.97 8.14 -14.63
CA GLU A 54 11.26 7.92 -13.20
C GLU A 54 10.27 6.93 -12.59
N PHE A 55 8.99 7.09 -12.90
CA PHE A 55 7.92 6.22 -12.40
C PHE A 55 8.07 4.77 -12.87
N GLU A 56 8.45 4.55 -14.13
CA GLU A 56 8.73 3.21 -14.65
C GLU A 56 9.92 2.56 -13.93
N ARG A 57 10.99 3.31 -13.67
CA ARG A 57 12.15 2.81 -12.92
C ARG A 57 11.79 2.45 -11.47
N VAL A 58 11.02 3.30 -10.80
CA VAL A 58 10.55 3.04 -9.44
C VAL A 58 9.66 1.81 -9.40
N SER A 59 8.73 1.69 -10.35
CA SER A 59 7.81 0.54 -10.44
C SER A 59 8.57 -0.77 -10.60
N ARG A 60 9.52 -0.83 -11.54
CA ARG A 60 10.36 -2.02 -11.74
C ARG A 60 11.17 -2.37 -10.48
N LEU A 61 11.65 -1.37 -9.76
CA LEU A 61 12.40 -1.56 -8.51
C LEU A 61 11.50 -2.12 -7.41
N HIS A 62 10.27 -1.60 -7.31
CA HIS A 62 9.26 -2.08 -6.37
C HIS A 62 8.83 -3.51 -6.67
N ASP A 63 8.55 -3.83 -7.93
CA ASP A 63 8.18 -5.18 -8.38
C ASP A 63 9.25 -6.21 -8.03
N GLY A 64 10.53 -5.85 -8.19
CA GLY A 64 11.66 -6.71 -7.83
C GLY A 64 11.81 -6.92 -6.31
N TYR A 65 11.37 -5.96 -5.50
CA TYR A 65 11.44 -6.02 -4.04
C TYR A 65 10.29 -6.83 -3.41
N LEU A 66 9.08 -6.77 -3.98
CA LEU A 66 7.87 -7.39 -3.43
C LEU A 66 8.01 -8.88 -3.07
N PRO A 67 8.60 -9.75 -3.91
CA PRO A 67 8.78 -11.16 -3.57
C PRO A 67 9.66 -11.36 -2.32
N GLN A 68 10.74 -10.59 -2.20
CA GLN A 68 11.65 -10.66 -1.06
C GLN A 68 10.99 -10.13 0.22
N CYS A 69 10.22 -9.05 0.11
CA CYS A 69 9.42 -8.50 1.22
C CYS A 69 8.42 -9.55 1.73
N THR A 70 7.65 -10.14 0.82
CA THR A 70 6.63 -11.16 1.14
C THR A 70 7.26 -12.38 1.81
N GLN A 71 8.39 -12.88 1.29
CA GLN A 71 9.11 -14.01 1.88
C GLN A 71 9.61 -13.68 3.29
N MET A 72 10.14 -12.47 3.51
CA MET A 72 10.61 -12.05 4.83
C MET A 72 9.45 -11.98 5.83
N CYS A 73 8.31 -11.39 5.44
CA CYS A 73 7.10 -11.35 6.27
C CYS A 73 6.61 -12.74 6.65
N ALA A 74 6.61 -13.69 5.70
CA ALA A 74 6.24 -15.08 5.98
C ALA A 74 7.17 -15.75 7.00
N ARG A 75 8.49 -15.51 6.90
CA ARG A 75 9.47 -16.02 7.87
C ARG A 75 9.25 -15.43 9.27
N ILE A 76 8.96 -14.13 9.37
CA ILE A 76 8.67 -13.47 10.65
C ILE A 76 7.41 -14.06 11.27
N ALA A 77 6.33 -14.20 10.50
CA ALA A 77 5.08 -14.79 10.97
C ALA A 77 5.27 -16.22 11.49
N ALA A 78 6.06 -17.04 10.79
CA ALA A 78 6.40 -18.40 11.25
C ALA A 78 7.15 -18.39 12.59
N LYS A 79 8.15 -17.51 12.74
CA LYS A 79 8.91 -17.39 13.99
C LYS A 79 8.08 -16.86 15.16
N ASP A 80 7.17 -15.93 14.89
CA ASP A 80 6.23 -15.44 15.89
C ASP A 80 5.26 -16.53 16.36
N ALA A 81 4.81 -17.40 15.44
CA ALA A 81 3.97 -18.55 15.78
C ALA A 81 4.72 -19.57 16.64
N GLU A 82 5.98 -19.88 16.31
CA GLU A 82 6.85 -20.75 17.12
C GLU A 82 7.01 -20.18 18.54
N LEU A 83 7.35 -18.90 18.65
CA LEU A 83 7.55 -18.24 19.94
C LEU A 83 6.27 -18.20 20.77
N LYS A 84 5.12 -17.90 20.14
CA LYS A 84 3.82 -17.91 20.81
C LYS A 84 3.49 -19.30 21.35
N ALA A 85 3.77 -20.36 20.60
CA ALA A 85 3.56 -21.73 21.04
C ALA A 85 4.42 -22.07 22.26
N LEU A 86 5.70 -21.68 22.28
CA LEU A 86 6.59 -21.91 23.42
C LEU A 86 6.14 -21.14 24.67
N LEU A 87 5.79 -19.85 24.51
CA LEU A 87 5.30 -19.02 25.61
C LEU A 87 3.98 -19.55 26.19
N SER A 88 3.15 -20.23 25.41
CA SER A 88 1.90 -20.83 25.91
C SER A 88 2.10 -22.08 26.79
N GLN A 89 3.30 -22.67 26.78
CA GLN A 89 3.61 -23.92 27.48
C GLN A 89 4.27 -23.71 28.85
N THR A 90 4.76 -22.50 29.15
CA THR A 90 5.51 -22.21 30.37
C THR A 90 5.28 -20.79 30.87
N ASN A 91 5.31 -20.60 32.18
CA ASN A 91 5.27 -19.29 32.83
C ASN A 91 6.66 -18.79 33.25
N VAL A 92 7.72 -19.48 32.83
CA VAL A 92 9.11 -19.14 33.13
C VAL A 92 9.86 -18.91 31.83
N LEU A 93 10.68 -17.85 31.80
CA LEU A 93 11.61 -17.59 30.70
C LEU A 93 12.69 -18.69 30.69
N THR A 94 12.65 -19.55 29.67
CA THR A 94 13.65 -20.60 29.47
C THR A 94 14.74 -20.11 28.51
N ALA A 95 15.91 -20.75 28.56
CA ALA A 95 16.99 -20.48 27.60
C ALA A 95 16.55 -20.71 26.14
N GLU A 96 15.63 -21.64 25.90
CA GLU A 96 15.04 -21.86 24.56
C GLU A 96 14.20 -20.66 24.10
N ILE A 97 13.38 -20.08 24.98
CA ILE A 97 12.59 -18.88 24.69
C ILE A 97 13.51 -17.69 24.43
N GLU A 98 14.56 -17.49 25.23
CA GLU A 98 15.55 -16.44 25.00
C GLU A 98 16.26 -16.58 23.65
N ALA A 99 16.65 -17.80 23.28
CA ALA A 99 17.25 -18.08 21.98
C ALA A 99 16.28 -17.75 20.83
N LYS A 100 15.00 -18.15 20.94
CA LYS A 100 13.99 -17.88 19.91
C LYS A 100 13.62 -16.40 19.81
N LEU A 101 13.58 -15.69 20.93
CA LEU A 101 13.44 -14.23 20.95
C LEU A 101 14.59 -13.56 20.21
N THR A 102 15.82 -14.02 20.43
CA THR A 102 17.01 -13.51 19.74
C THR A 102 16.92 -13.76 18.24
N GLU A 103 16.59 -14.99 17.81
CA GLU A 103 16.37 -15.32 16.39
C GLU A 103 15.29 -14.42 15.75
N ALA A 104 14.16 -14.23 16.43
CA ALA A 104 13.05 -13.41 15.94
C ALA A 104 13.43 -11.92 15.84
N SER A 105 14.25 -11.41 16.77
CA SER A 105 14.75 -10.04 16.72
C SER A 105 15.73 -9.82 15.56
N GLN A 106 16.61 -10.79 15.29
CA GLN A 106 17.56 -10.73 14.18
C GLN A 106 16.82 -10.70 12.84
N LEU A 107 15.79 -11.52 12.69
CA LEU A 107 14.97 -11.55 11.48
C LEU A 107 14.22 -10.23 11.24
N ARG A 108 13.68 -9.61 12.30
CA ARG A 108 13.07 -8.28 12.21
C ARG A 108 14.08 -7.21 11.82
N LEU A 109 15.29 -7.26 12.37
CA LEU A 109 16.39 -6.36 12.01
C LEU A 109 16.77 -6.49 10.53
N GLU A 110 16.85 -7.72 10.01
CA GLU A 110 17.09 -7.96 8.58
C GLU A 110 15.98 -7.36 7.71
N CYS A 111 14.71 -7.53 8.10
CA CYS A 111 13.57 -6.94 7.41
C CYS A 111 13.67 -5.40 7.36
N GLN A 112 13.95 -4.76 8.51
CA GLN A 112 14.10 -3.31 8.59
C GLN A 112 15.25 -2.79 7.73
N LYS A 113 16.40 -3.49 7.73
CA LYS A 113 17.54 -3.16 6.87
C LYS A 113 17.18 -3.25 5.38
N ASN A 114 16.49 -4.31 4.97
CA ASN A 114 16.08 -4.50 3.58
C ASN A 114 15.08 -3.43 3.13
N MET A 115 14.11 -3.09 3.99
CA MET A 115 13.15 -2.02 3.75
C MET A 115 13.85 -0.66 3.60
N LEU A 116 14.75 -0.32 4.52
CA LEU A 116 15.54 0.93 4.43
C LEU A 116 16.37 0.99 3.14
N LYS A 117 17.03 -0.12 2.78
CA LYS A 117 17.79 -0.22 1.53
C LYS A 117 16.90 0.05 0.32
N HIS A 118 15.70 -0.53 0.28
CA HIS A 118 14.71 -0.28 -0.77
C HIS A 118 14.33 1.21 -0.85
N PHE A 119 14.08 1.87 0.29
CA PHE A 119 13.77 3.31 0.30
C PHE A 119 14.92 4.17 -0.24
N TYR A 120 16.18 3.85 0.10
CA TYR A 120 17.34 4.54 -0.48
C TYR A 120 17.53 4.24 -1.96
N GLU A 121 17.13 3.06 -2.44
CA GLU A 121 17.14 2.73 -3.87
C GLU A 121 16.10 3.53 -4.63
N VAL A 122 14.86 3.60 -4.13
CA VAL A 122 13.78 4.42 -4.71
C VAL A 122 14.19 5.88 -4.80
N SER A 123 14.71 6.47 -3.72
CA SER A 123 15.10 7.88 -3.70
C SER A 123 16.18 8.24 -4.73
N ARG A 124 17.10 7.31 -5.01
CA ARG A 124 18.18 7.49 -6.01
C ARG A 124 17.68 7.45 -7.45
N THR A 125 16.47 6.93 -7.70
CA THR A 125 15.89 6.93 -9.06
C THR A 125 15.15 8.22 -9.40
N MET A 126 14.92 9.08 -8.40
CA MET A 126 14.23 10.37 -8.49
C MET A 126 15.22 11.53 -8.67
N LYS A 127 14.73 12.70 -9.11
CA LYS A 127 15.50 13.96 -9.02
C LYS A 127 16.02 14.18 -7.58
N PRO A 128 17.23 14.75 -7.39
CA PRO A 128 17.86 14.88 -6.08
C PRO A 128 16.97 15.54 -5.01
N ASP A 129 16.26 16.62 -5.36
CA ASP A 129 15.39 17.32 -4.41
C ASP A 129 14.14 16.50 -4.05
N GLN A 130 13.60 15.75 -5.01
CA GLN A 130 12.46 14.86 -4.79
C GLN A 130 12.85 13.62 -3.99
N GLY A 131 14.02 13.03 -4.26
CA GLY A 131 14.56 11.92 -3.48
C GLY A 131 14.80 12.30 -2.02
N LYS A 132 15.29 13.52 -1.75
CA LYS A 132 15.42 14.04 -0.37
C LYS A 132 14.06 14.22 0.31
N ARG A 133 13.09 14.83 -0.37
CA ARG A 133 11.71 14.98 0.15
C ARG A 133 11.09 13.62 0.45
N TYR A 134 11.26 12.65 -0.45
CA TYR A 134 10.77 11.29 -0.28
C TYR A 134 11.36 10.62 0.95
N LEU A 135 12.68 10.72 1.17
CA LEU A 135 13.30 10.15 2.37
C LEU A 135 12.83 10.82 3.65
N ALA A 136 12.64 12.14 3.66
CA ALA A 136 12.09 12.84 4.82
C ALA A 136 10.66 12.36 5.13
N TRP A 137 9.83 12.20 4.11
CA TRP A 137 8.49 11.64 4.24
C TRP A 137 8.50 10.20 4.76
N VAL A 138 9.37 9.34 4.20
CA VAL A 138 9.55 7.95 4.68
C VAL A 138 9.95 7.93 6.14
N GLN A 139 10.87 8.81 6.55
CA GLN A 139 11.32 8.90 7.94
C GLN A 139 10.17 9.24 8.89
N GLU A 140 9.36 10.23 8.51
CA GLU A 140 8.15 10.62 9.25
C GLU A 140 7.16 9.46 9.37
N LYS A 141 6.90 8.73 8.27
CA LYS A 141 5.87 7.67 8.26
C LYS A 141 6.33 6.32 8.81
N THR A 142 7.63 6.03 8.77
CA THR A 142 8.17 4.69 9.14
C THR A 142 8.65 4.64 10.59
N PHE A 143 9.18 5.75 11.12
CA PHE A 143 9.87 5.76 12.42
C PHE A 143 9.20 6.61 13.49
N LEU A 144 8.06 7.23 13.20
CA LEU A 144 7.18 7.78 14.23
C LEU A 144 6.05 6.76 14.46
N PRO A 145 6.12 5.91 15.50
CA PRO A 145 4.94 5.22 15.98
C PRO A 145 4.08 6.20 16.77
N ASP A 146 2.86 6.45 16.29
CA ASP A 146 1.76 6.51 17.26
C ASP A 146 1.61 5.09 17.84
N HIS A 147 1.36 5.02 19.14
CA HIS A 147 1.89 4.00 20.03
C HIS A 147 1.38 2.55 19.84
N GLY A 148 2.28 1.57 20.00
CA GLY A 148 2.08 0.34 20.78
C GLY A 148 1.06 -0.72 20.29
N MET A 149 1.52 -1.97 20.15
CA MET A 149 0.76 -3.21 20.39
C MET A 149 -0.78 -3.15 20.15
N ALA A 150 -1.23 -3.05 18.91
CA ALA A 150 -2.62 -3.36 18.56
C ALA A 150 -2.70 -3.92 17.15
N GLY A 151 -2.87 -5.23 17.08
CA GLY A 151 -3.62 -5.82 15.98
C GLY A 151 -5.07 -5.44 16.18
N GLU A 152 -5.56 -4.45 15.43
CA GLU A 152 -6.99 -4.28 15.23
C GLU A 152 -7.29 -4.55 13.76
N GLN A 153 -7.60 -5.82 13.52
CA GLN A 153 -8.53 -6.19 12.47
C GLN A 153 -9.89 -5.63 12.87
N GLU A 154 -10.28 -4.49 12.29
CA GLU A 154 -11.68 -4.04 12.29
C GLU A 154 -12.52 -5.04 11.47
N ALA A 155 -12.95 -6.12 12.13
CA ALA A 155 -14.13 -6.85 11.73
C ALA A 155 -15.32 -6.23 12.46
N GLY A 156 -16.07 -5.38 11.74
CA GLY A 156 -17.36 -4.90 12.20
C GLY A 156 -18.32 -6.06 12.41
N GLN A 157 -18.55 -6.42 13.67
CA GLN A 157 -19.71 -7.22 14.08
C GLN A 157 -20.32 -6.55 15.31
N VAL A 158 -21.32 -5.72 15.04
CA VAL A 158 -22.25 -5.19 16.04
C VAL A 158 -23.03 -6.39 16.61
N HIS A 159 -22.67 -6.82 17.81
CA HIS A 159 -23.56 -7.63 18.65
C HIS A 159 -24.30 -6.68 19.58
N GLU A 160 -25.51 -6.34 19.14
CA GLU A 160 -26.55 -5.67 19.93
C GLU A 160 -27.07 -6.64 20.99
N HIS A 161 -26.72 -6.42 22.26
CA HIS A 161 -27.44 -6.97 23.40
C HIS A 161 -27.36 -6.02 24.61
N ALA A 162 -28.38 -5.19 24.75
CA ALA A 162 -28.90 -4.69 26.03
C ALA A 162 -30.30 -4.13 25.76
N ALA A 163 -31.34 -4.88 26.12
CA ALA A 163 -32.07 -4.72 27.38
C ALA A 163 -33.36 -3.91 27.17
N GLU A 164 -34.44 -4.62 26.84
CA GLU A 164 -35.80 -4.15 27.12
C GLU A 164 -36.48 -5.12 28.09
N ARG A 165 -36.74 -4.59 29.29
CA ARG A 165 -37.83 -4.87 30.24
C ARG A 165 -38.20 -6.30 30.59
#